data_AF-A0A924I421-F1
#
_entry.id   AF-A0A924I421-F1
#
_cell.length_a   1.000
_cell.length_b   1.000
_cell.length_c   1.000
_cell.angle_alpha   90.00
_cell.angle_beta   90.00
_cell.angle_gamma   90.00
#
_symmetry.space_group_name_H-M   'P 1'
#
loop_
_entity.id
_entity.type
_entity.pdbx_description
1 polymer ?
#
loop_
_entity_poly.entity_id
_entity_poly.type
_entity_poly.pdbx_seq_one_letter_code
_entity_poly.pdbx_strand_id
1 'polypeptide(L)'
;SMTADLPALGLPACATPDQTGCILAWQSFARPADYTAVRAAFDTDLDRGIGLAGGARKGSKLLCTNPLAGTMATAAMPASANLGSLVPDADFSGGALIAKGIGAQCLASGIVDIGEPPSGFTAFVLPGNNYHVYDYPLFWANLRADAERRVGNFGVPGATAATSGEAEN
;
A
#
# COMPACT_ATOMS: atom_id res chain seq x y z
N SER A 1 0.18 9.22 7.37
CA SER A 1 -0.59 10.34 6.80
C SER A 1 0.17 10.96 5.64
N MET A 2 -0.51 11.41 4.58
CA MET A 2 0.12 12.20 3.51
C MET A 2 0.57 13.59 3.97
N THR A 3 -0.10 14.20 4.94
CA THR A 3 0.16 15.58 5.38
C THR A 3 0.74 15.67 6.79
N ALA A 4 0.37 14.75 7.69
CA ALA A 4 0.79 14.79 9.09
C ALA A 4 2.04 13.94 9.38
N ASP A 5 2.43 13.00 8.51
CA ASP A 5 3.56 12.09 8.76
C ASP A 5 4.59 12.14 7.63
N LEU A 6 4.15 11.93 6.38
CA LEU A 6 5.04 11.80 5.22
C LEU A 6 6.07 12.94 5.08
N PRO A 7 5.73 14.23 5.29
CA PRO A 7 6.72 15.31 5.19
C PRO A 7 7.90 15.18 6.17
N ALA A 8 7.70 14.54 7.32
CA ALA A 8 8.74 14.35 8.33
C ALA A 8 9.58 13.06 8.11
N LEU A 9 9.18 12.18 7.18
CA LEU A 9 9.89 10.92 6.91
C LEU A 9 11.11 11.10 5.99
N GLY A 10 11.32 12.29 5.43
CA GLY A 10 12.49 12.59 4.58
C GLY A 10 12.45 11.98 3.18
N LEU A 11 11.38 11.27 2.81
CA LEU A 11 11.17 10.68 1.50
C LEU A 11 9.74 10.96 1.01
N PRO A 12 9.53 11.29 -0.28
CA PRO A 12 8.21 11.49 -0.83
C PRO A 12 7.49 10.14 -1.05
N ALA A 13 6.18 10.19 -1.29
CA ALA A 13 5.46 9.06 -1.84
C ALA A 13 5.96 8.75 -3.27
N CYS A 14 5.96 7.47 -3.65
CA CYS A 14 6.34 7.10 -5.02
C CYS A 14 5.29 7.57 -6.04
N ALA A 15 5.71 8.41 -6.98
CA ALA A 15 4.91 8.93 -8.08
C ALA A 15 4.93 8.00 -9.30
N THR A 16 6.06 7.36 -9.59
CA THR A 16 6.22 6.45 -10.73
C THR A 16 6.70 5.06 -10.29
N PRO A 17 6.47 4.02 -11.12
CA PRO A 17 6.91 2.65 -10.79
C PRO A 17 8.44 2.53 -10.72
N ASP A 18 9.17 3.39 -11.42
CA ASP A 18 10.64 3.35 -11.52
C ASP A 18 11.35 4.23 -10.50
N GLN A 19 10.59 5.08 -9.78
CA GLN A 19 11.15 6.00 -8.81
C GLN A 19 11.86 5.26 -7.67
N THR A 20 13.05 5.70 -7.32
CA THR A 20 13.79 5.24 -6.14
C THR A 20 13.82 6.36 -5.09
N GLY A 21 14.16 6.03 -3.84
CA GLY A 21 14.18 7.01 -2.75
C GLY A 21 12.78 7.57 -2.44
N CYS A 22 11.78 6.69 -2.36
CA CYS A 22 10.41 7.06 -2.08
C CYS A 22 9.71 5.99 -1.22
N ILE A 23 8.57 6.34 -0.63
CA ILE A 23 7.80 5.49 0.27
C ILE A 23 6.61 4.90 -0.47
N LEU A 24 6.45 3.58 -0.33
CA LEU A 24 5.24 2.85 -0.66
C LEU A 24 4.56 2.46 0.66
N ALA A 25 3.23 2.57 0.70
CA ALA A 25 2.44 2.11 1.84
C ALA A 25 1.03 1.75 1.37
N TRP A 26 0.47 0.67 1.92
CA TRP A 26 -0.90 0.25 1.67
C TRP A 26 -1.42 -0.59 2.83
N GLN A 27 -2.73 -0.83 2.82
CA GLN A 27 -3.40 -1.80 3.67
C GLN A 27 -4.59 -2.36 2.91
N SER A 28 -4.67 -3.69 2.80
CA SER A 28 -5.64 -4.38 1.94
C SER A 28 -6.93 -4.74 2.67
N PHE A 29 -8.07 -4.45 2.05
CA PHE A 29 -9.40 -4.84 2.51
C PHE A 29 -10.23 -5.44 1.38
N ALA A 30 -10.96 -6.51 1.68
CA ALA A 30 -11.98 -7.07 0.78
C ALA A 30 -13.35 -6.43 1.05
N ARG A 31 -14.29 -6.62 0.12
CA ARG A 31 -15.66 -6.10 0.22
C ARG A 31 -16.57 -7.06 1.00
N PRO A 32 -17.53 -6.53 1.79
CA PRO A 32 -17.64 -5.13 2.20
C PRO A 32 -16.52 -4.77 3.18
N ALA A 33 -15.82 -3.67 2.93
CA ALA A 33 -14.71 -3.22 3.78
C ALA A 33 -15.22 -2.39 4.95
N ASP A 34 -14.81 -2.72 6.18
CA ASP A 34 -15.00 -1.88 7.37
C ASP A 34 -13.65 -1.56 8.00
N TYR A 35 -13.13 -0.39 7.66
CA TYR A 35 -11.87 0.14 8.17
C TYR A 35 -12.08 1.12 9.34
N THR A 36 -13.25 1.16 9.97
CA THR A 36 -13.60 2.15 11.01
C THR A 36 -12.65 2.08 12.19
N ALA A 37 -12.38 0.88 12.71
CA ALA A 37 -11.47 0.69 13.85
C ALA A 37 -10.03 1.11 13.52
N VAL A 38 -9.54 0.79 12.32
CA VAL A 38 -8.22 1.22 11.85
C VAL A 38 -8.16 2.74 11.76
N ARG A 39 -9.20 3.37 11.22
CA ARG A 39 -9.26 4.84 11.11
C ARG A 39 -9.34 5.51 12.47
N ALA A 40 -10.11 4.97 13.41
CA ALA A 40 -10.13 5.47 14.78
C ALA A 40 -8.73 5.41 15.40
N ALA A 41 -8.07 4.25 15.35
CA ALA A 41 -6.72 4.09 15.89
C ALA A 41 -5.70 5.03 15.24
N PHE A 42 -5.76 5.22 13.92
CA PHE A 42 -4.91 6.16 13.20
C PHE A 42 -5.20 7.62 13.57
N ASP A 43 -6.46 7.98 13.77
CA ASP A 43 -6.89 9.35 14.07
C ASP A 43 -6.62 9.75 15.53
N THR A 44 -6.65 8.81 16.48
CA THR A 44 -6.64 9.12 17.93
C THR A 44 -5.58 8.42 18.77
N ASP A 45 -5.19 7.19 18.43
CA ASP A 45 -4.52 6.32 19.41
C ASP A 45 -2.98 6.38 19.33
N LEU A 46 -2.43 6.58 18.12
CA LEU A 46 -0.99 6.73 17.92
C LEU A 46 -0.56 8.18 18.22
N ASP A 47 0.32 8.39 19.20
CA ASP A 47 0.84 9.70 19.63
C ASP A 47 -0.26 10.75 19.90
N ARG A 48 -1.40 10.32 20.47
CA ARG A 48 -2.60 11.15 20.69
C ARG A 48 -3.17 11.74 19.39
N GLY A 49 -3.00 11.05 18.26
CA GLY A 49 -3.45 11.49 16.94
C GLY A 49 -2.57 12.57 16.30
N ILE A 50 -1.39 12.87 16.86
CA ILE A 50 -0.44 13.82 16.29
C ILE A 50 0.55 13.06 15.41
N GLY A 51 0.69 13.49 14.16
CA GLY A 51 1.63 12.92 13.20
C GLY A 51 3.07 13.37 13.42
N LEU A 52 4.00 12.70 12.75
CA LEU A 52 5.43 12.96 12.88
C LEU A 52 5.85 14.39 12.50
N ALA A 53 5.07 15.07 11.66
CA ALA A 53 5.27 16.47 11.28
C ALA A 53 4.56 17.47 12.22
N GLY A 54 4.00 17.00 13.34
CA GLY A 54 3.32 17.82 14.35
C GLY A 54 1.86 18.18 14.05
N GLY A 55 1.35 17.87 12.85
CA GLY A 55 -0.05 18.06 12.49
C GLY A 55 -0.96 16.92 12.97
N ALA A 56 -2.27 17.14 13.05
CA ALA A 56 -3.22 16.09 13.40
C ALA A 56 -3.38 15.05 12.26
N ARG A 57 -3.39 13.76 12.60
CA ARG A 57 -3.70 12.65 11.68
C ARG A 57 -5.19 12.59 11.35
N LYS A 58 -6.06 13.01 12.27
CA LYS A 58 -7.51 13.04 12.08
C LYS A 58 -7.89 13.83 10.82
N GLY A 59 -8.69 13.19 9.96
CA GLY A 59 -9.13 13.78 8.68
C GLY A 59 -8.06 13.81 7.58
N SER A 60 -6.82 13.41 7.89
CA SER A 60 -5.76 13.28 6.88
C SER A 60 -5.90 11.99 6.08
N LYS A 61 -5.43 12.03 4.83
CA LYS A 61 -5.42 10.87 3.94
C LYS A 61 -4.26 9.93 4.30
N LEU A 62 -4.53 8.62 4.33
CA LEU A 62 -3.48 7.61 4.37
C LEU A 62 -2.76 7.56 3.01
N LEU A 63 -1.45 7.32 3.03
CA LEU A 63 -0.74 7.01 1.80
C LEU A 63 -1.25 5.66 1.28
N CYS A 64 -1.65 5.62 0.01
CA CYS A 64 -2.07 4.39 -0.66
C CYS A 64 -1.26 4.21 -1.94
N THR A 65 -0.53 3.11 -1.99
CA THR A 65 0.14 2.58 -3.16
C THR A 65 -0.66 1.41 -3.68
N ASN A 66 -1.03 1.41 -4.95
CA ASN A 66 -1.61 0.24 -5.60
C ASN A 66 -0.48 -0.77 -5.90
N PRO A 67 -0.44 -1.95 -5.24
CA PRO A 67 0.67 -2.89 -5.39
C PRO A 67 0.81 -3.50 -6.79
N LEU A 68 -0.26 -3.46 -7.60
CA LEU A 68 -0.23 -3.91 -8.99
C LEU A 68 0.36 -2.86 -9.94
N ALA A 69 0.32 -1.59 -9.56
CA ALA A 69 0.83 -0.48 -10.37
C ALA A 69 2.19 0.06 -9.87
N GLY A 70 2.52 -0.13 -8.59
CA GLY A 70 3.73 0.44 -7.97
C GLY A 70 3.66 1.97 -7.80
N THR A 71 2.45 2.54 -7.83
CA THR A 71 2.19 3.99 -7.74
C THR A 71 0.93 4.26 -6.93
N MET A 72 0.61 5.53 -6.67
CA MET A 72 -0.66 5.95 -6.06
C MET A 72 -1.86 5.94 -7.03
N ALA A 73 -1.82 5.13 -8.09
CA ALA A 73 -2.89 5.04 -9.09
C ALA A 73 -4.24 4.68 -8.45
N THR A 74 -5.25 5.50 -8.74
CA THR A 74 -6.63 5.32 -8.25
C THR A 74 -7.51 4.51 -9.19
N ALA A 75 -7.08 4.31 -10.44
CA ALA A 75 -7.72 3.39 -11.36
C ALA A 75 -7.65 1.96 -10.81
N ALA A 76 -8.75 1.22 -10.93
CA ALA A 76 -8.78 -0.19 -10.55
C ALA A 76 -7.90 -1.01 -11.49
N MET A 77 -6.97 -1.78 -10.91
CA MET A 77 -6.13 -2.73 -11.64
C MET A 77 -6.81 -4.11 -11.60
N PRO A 78 -7.04 -4.75 -12.77
CA PRO A 78 -7.75 -6.01 -12.83
C PRO A 78 -6.89 -7.15 -12.28
N ALA A 79 -7.55 -8.26 -11.92
CA ALA A 79 -6.87 -9.46 -11.45
C ALA A 79 -5.85 -10.05 -12.45
N SER A 80 -6.02 -9.78 -13.74
CA SER A 80 -5.07 -10.18 -14.78
C SER A 80 -3.73 -9.41 -14.72
N ALA A 81 -3.66 -8.28 -14.00
CA ALA A 81 -2.43 -7.53 -13.77
C ALA A 81 -1.59 -8.06 -12.59
N ASN A 82 -2.15 -8.96 -11.78
CA ASN A 82 -1.41 -9.65 -10.73
C ASN A 82 -0.55 -10.76 -11.36
N LEU A 83 0.77 -10.69 -11.16
CA LEU A 83 1.73 -11.66 -11.66
C LEU A 83 1.70 -12.96 -10.85
N GLY A 84 1.17 -12.91 -9.62
CA GLY A 84 0.96 -14.08 -8.77
C GLY A 84 0.88 -13.75 -7.28
N SER A 85 0.00 -14.45 -6.60
CA SER A 85 -0.22 -14.39 -5.14
C SER A 85 0.38 -15.62 -4.48
N LEU A 86 1.01 -15.44 -3.33
CA LEU A 86 1.50 -16.54 -2.50
C LEU A 86 0.39 -16.93 -1.52
N VAL A 87 -0.29 -18.05 -1.75
CA VAL A 87 -1.30 -18.57 -0.81
C VAL A 87 -0.55 -19.32 0.29
N PRO A 88 -0.59 -18.87 1.55
CA PRO A 88 0.16 -19.50 2.62
C PRO A 88 -0.45 -20.83 3.04
N ASP A 89 0.40 -21.74 3.52
CA ASP A 89 -0.03 -22.94 4.22
C ASP A 89 -0.75 -22.56 5.53
N ALA A 90 -1.59 -23.45 6.06
CA ALA A 90 -2.43 -23.15 7.23
C ALA A 90 -1.62 -22.77 8.49
N ASP A 91 -0.38 -23.23 8.60
CA ASP A 91 0.55 -22.94 9.70
C ASP A 91 1.56 -21.82 9.37
N PHE A 92 1.44 -21.18 8.20
CA PHE A 92 2.34 -20.14 7.69
C PHE A 92 3.81 -20.58 7.56
N SER A 93 4.10 -21.89 7.52
CA SER A 93 5.46 -22.41 7.32
C SER A 93 5.93 -22.33 5.85
N GLY A 94 4.98 -22.20 4.92
CA GLY A 94 5.21 -22.14 3.49
C GLY A 94 4.03 -21.54 2.73
N GLY A 95 3.96 -21.83 1.43
CA GLY A 95 2.85 -21.44 0.59
C GLY A 95 3.03 -21.80 -0.88
N ALA A 96 1.93 -21.77 -1.62
CA ALA A 96 1.90 -22.03 -3.06
C ALA A 96 1.74 -20.72 -3.83
N LEU A 97 2.62 -20.47 -4.80
CA LEU A 97 2.46 -19.36 -5.73
C LEU A 97 1.40 -19.73 -6.77
N ILE A 98 0.31 -18.98 -6.80
CA ILE A 98 -0.72 -19.09 -7.83
C ILE A 98 -0.55 -17.98 -8.87
N ALA A 99 -0.65 -18.34 -10.14
CA ALA A 99 -0.53 -17.38 -11.23
C ALA A 99 -1.84 -16.62 -11.44
N LYS A 100 -1.75 -15.28 -11.50
CA LYS A 100 -2.87 -14.35 -11.76
C LYS A 100 -3.98 -14.43 -10.70
N GLY A 101 -4.55 -13.29 -10.33
CA GLY A 101 -5.51 -13.24 -9.24
C GLY A 101 -5.79 -11.82 -8.77
N ILE A 102 -6.54 -11.67 -7.69
CA ILE A 102 -6.71 -10.47 -6.83
C ILE A 102 -6.33 -9.12 -7.49
N GLY A 103 -7.37 -8.36 -7.85
CA GLY A 103 -7.22 -6.97 -8.30
C GLY A 103 -6.87 -6.03 -7.15
N ALA A 104 -6.62 -4.76 -7.48
CA ALA A 104 -6.32 -3.75 -6.48
C ALA A 104 -6.77 -2.36 -6.93
N GLN A 105 -7.38 -1.61 -6.02
CA GLN A 105 -7.72 -0.21 -6.23
C GLN A 105 -7.45 0.61 -4.97
N CYS A 106 -6.74 1.73 -5.10
CA CYS A 106 -6.66 2.71 -4.03
C CYS A 106 -7.97 3.50 -3.90
N LEU A 107 -8.63 3.38 -2.76
CA LEU A 107 -9.82 4.17 -2.41
C LEU A 107 -9.44 5.58 -1.93
N ALA A 108 -10.42 6.49 -1.94
CA ALA A 108 -10.23 7.85 -1.42
C ALA A 108 -9.78 7.88 0.05
N SER A 109 -10.18 6.88 0.85
CA SER A 109 -9.77 6.70 2.25
C SER A 109 -8.27 6.39 2.44
N GLY A 110 -7.59 5.97 1.36
CA GLY A 110 -6.21 5.49 1.38
C GLY A 110 -6.06 4.00 1.69
N ILE A 111 -7.16 3.24 1.61
CA ILE A 111 -7.20 1.79 1.71
C ILE A 111 -7.11 1.16 0.31
N VAL A 112 -6.48 -0.01 0.20
CA VAL A 112 -6.51 -0.83 -1.01
C VAL A 112 -7.72 -1.77 -0.95
N ASP A 113 -8.64 -1.60 -1.90
CA ASP A 113 -9.74 -2.51 -2.16
C ASP A 113 -9.26 -3.66 -3.06
N ILE A 114 -9.40 -4.89 -2.58
CA ILE A 114 -8.99 -6.11 -3.29
C ILE A 114 -10.16 -6.84 -3.99
N GLY A 115 -11.37 -6.27 -3.94
CA GLY A 115 -12.59 -6.88 -4.45
C GLY A 115 -13.21 -7.86 -3.46
N GLU A 116 -13.78 -8.96 -3.95
CA GLU A 116 -14.39 -9.99 -3.11
C GLU A 116 -13.34 -10.74 -2.27
N PRO A 117 -13.71 -11.28 -1.10
CA PRO A 117 -12.84 -12.11 -0.27
C PRO A 117 -12.13 -13.22 -1.09
N PRO A 118 -10.79 -13.20 -1.20
CA PRO A 118 -10.06 -14.15 -2.02
C PRO A 118 -10.04 -15.55 -1.36
N SER A 119 -10.21 -16.59 -2.17
CA SER A 119 -10.10 -17.97 -1.69
C SER A 119 -8.67 -18.31 -1.25
N GLY A 120 -8.54 -19.14 -0.21
CA GLY A 120 -7.24 -19.57 0.32
C GLY A 120 -6.59 -18.62 1.33
N PHE A 121 -7.10 -17.39 1.49
CA PHE A 121 -6.60 -16.40 2.47
C PHE A 121 -7.54 -16.27 3.66
N THR A 122 -7.83 -17.38 4.34
CA THR A 122 -8.93 -17.44 5.32
C THR A 122 -8.47 -17.36 6.77
N ALA A 123 -7.24 -17.77 7.08
CA ALA A 123 -6.69 -17.64 8.42
C ALA A 123 -6.40 -16.17 8.74
N PHE A 124 -6.45 -15.75 10.01
CA PHE A 124 -6.02 -14.41 10.45
C PHE A 124 -6.59 -13.20 9.67
N VAL A 125 -7.74 -13.35 9.01
CA VAL A 125 -8.48 -12.20 8.46
C VAL A 125 -8.99 -11.39 9.64
N LEU A 126 -8.53 -10.14 9.74
CA LEU A 126 -8.89 -9.25 10.84
C LEU A 126 -10.32 -8.71 10.65
N PRO A 127 -10.98 -8.23 11.72
CA PRO A 127 -12.33 -7.67 11.64
C PRO A 127 -12.49 -6.64 10.52
N GLY A 128 -13.65 -6.65 9.88
CA GLY A 128 -13.99 -5.70 8.81
C GLY A 128 -13.46 -6.08 7.43
N ASN A 129 -13.21 -7.36 7.16
CA ASN A 129 -12.56 -7.86 5.94
C ASN A 129 -11.18 -7.24 5.73
N ASN A 130 -10.41 -7.14 6.82
CA ASN A 130 -9.06 -6.59 6.81
C ASN A 130 -8.05 -7.71 6.53
N TYR A 131 -7.41 -7.63 5.36
CA TYR A 131 -6.40 -8.58 4.87
C TYR A 131 -4.97 -8.06 5.06
N HIS A 132 -4.73 -7.11 5.98
CA HIS A 132 -3.41 -6.51 6.21
C HIS A 132 -2.30 -7.55 6.48
N VAL A 133 -2.62 -8.66 7.16
CA VAL A 133 -1.70 -9.79 7.37
C VAL A 133 -1.16 -10.36 6.05
N TYR A 134 -1.93 -10.25 4.97
CA TYR A 134 -1.62 -10.76 3.65
C TYR A 134 -1.13 -9.70 2.65
N ASP A 135 -0.83 -8.47 3.07
CA ASP A 135 -0.45 -7.38 2.17
C ASP A 135 0.70 -7.73 1.22
N TYR A 136 1.67 -8.54 1.66
CA TYR A 136 2.72 -9.08 0.80
C TYR A 136 2.28 -10.32 0.02
N PRO A 137 1.74 -11.38 0.68
CA PRO A 137 1.23 -12.57 0.00
C PRO A 137 0.27 -12.31 -1.17
N LEU A 138 -0.68 -11.38 -1.04
CA LEU A 138 -1.70 -11.08 -2.07
C LEU A 138 -1.08 -10.62 -3.40
N PHE A 139 0.09 -9.98 -3.35
CA PHE A 139 0.75 -9.33 -4.49
C PHE A 139 2.20 -9.80 -4.68
N TRP A 140 2.53 -10.98 -4.17
CA TRP A 140 3.90 -11.48 -4.00
C TRP A 140 4.79 -11.29 -5.23
N ALA A 141 4.35 -11.75 -6.41
CA ALA A 141 5.16 -11.66 -7.63
C ALA A 141 5.28 -10.21 -8.14
N ASN A 142 4.24 -9.38 -7.99
CA ASN A 142 4.30 -7.96 -8.36
C ASN A 142 5.30 -7.19 -7.47
N LEU A 143 5.29 -7.44 -6.16
CA LEU A 143 6.19 -6.77 -5.23
C LEU A 143 7.65 -7.16 -5.48
N ARG A 144 7.91 -8.42 -5.83
CA ARG A 144 9.25 -8.86 -6.24
C ARG A 144 9.70 -8.18 -7.52
N ALA A 145 8.85 -8.12 -8.53
CA ALA A 145 9.16 -7.42 -9.79
C ALA A 145 9.34 -5.90 -9.58
N ASP A 146 8.58 -5.28 -8.66
CA ASP A 146 8.75 -3.88 -8.26
C ASP A 146 10.09 -3.64 -7.57
N ALA A 147 10.47 -4.50 -6.62
CA ALA A 147 11.75 -4.43 -5.94
C ALA A 147 12.93 -4.60 -6.92
N GLU A 148 12.89 -5.60 -7.81
CA GLU A 148 13.91 -5.80 -8.84
C GLU A 148 14.05 -4.57 -9.74
N ARG A 149 12.94 -3.99 -10.20
CA ARG A 149 12.92 -2.78 -11.03
C ARG A 149 13.53 -1.58 -10.32
N ARG A 150 13.16 -1.32 -9.05
CA ARG A 150 13.69 -0.19 -8.27
C ARG A 150 15.16 -0.37 -7.90
N VAL A 151 15.61 -1.59 -7.58
CA VAL A 151 17.02 -1.88 -7.35
C VAL A 151 17.83 -1.65 -8.62
N GLY A 152 17.32 -2.09 -9.78
CA GLY A 152 17.96 -1.83 -11.08
C GLY A 152 18.11 -0.35 -11.42
N ASN A 153 17.21 0.50 -10.93
CA ASN A 153 17.24 1.95 -11.13
C ASN A 153 17.93 2.73 -10.00
N PHE A 154 18.49 2.04 -9.00
CA PHE A 154 19.11 2.70 -7.85
C PHE A 154 20.37 3.47 -8.25
N GLY A 155 20.40 4.77 -7.95
CA GLY A 155 21.52 5.66 -8.28
C GLY A 155 21.51 6.22 -9.71
N VAL A 156 20.48 5.91 -10.53
CA VAL A 156 20.31 6.51 -11.86
C VAL A 156 19.80 7.96 -11.73
N PRO A 157 20.47 8.97 -12.31
CA PRO A 157 20.02 10.35 -12.27
C PRO A 157 18.59 10.51 -12.83
N GLY A 158 17.69 11.12 -12.07
CA GLY A 158 16.28 11.29 -12.42
C GLY A 158 15.33 10.19 -11.91
N ALA A 159 15.85 9.08 -11.37
CA ALA A 159 15.04 8.07 -10.68
C ALA A 159 14.68 8.47 -9.24
N THR A 160 15.49 9.32 -8.59
CA THR A 160 15.15 9.97 -7.31
C THR A 160 14.37 11.25 -7.59
N ALA A 161 13.18 11.42 -7.02
CA ALA A 161 12.30 12.54 -7.32
C ALA A 161 13.00 13.91 -7.24
N ALA A 162 12.73 14.74 -8.25
CA ALA A 162 12.99 16.17 -8.20
C ALA A 162 12.25 16.76 -6.99
N THR A 163 12.99 17.44 -6.13
CA THR A 163 12.42 18.27 -5.06
C THR A 163 11.46 19.27 -5.70
N SER A 164 10.17 19.22 -5.34
CA SER A 164 9.22 20.28 -5.68
C SER A 164 9.67 21.55 -4.97
N GLY A 165 10.36 22.42 -5.71
CA GLY A 165 10.67 23.77 -5.27
C GLY A 165 9.39 24.56 -5.06
N GLU A 166 9.35 25.32 -3.97
CA GLU A 166 8.45 26.45 -3.76
C GLU A 166 8.38 27.30 -5.04
N ALA A 167 7.17 27.45 -5.58
CA ALA A 167 6.85 28.58 -6.42
C ALA A 167 6.23 29.65 -5.52
N GLU A 168 7.08 30.59 -5.07
CA GLU A 168 6.63 31.91 -4.64
C GLU A 168 5.99 32.62 -5.84
N ASN A 169 4.72 33.01 -5.69
CA ASN A 169 4.19 34.31 -6.15
C ASN A 169 2.82 34.58 -5.52
#